data_AF-A0A4Y3J3K7-F1
#
_entry.id   AF-A0A4Y3J3K7-F1
#
_cell.length_a   1.000
_cell.length_b   1.000
_cell.length_c   1.000
_cell.angle_alpha   90.00
_cell.angle_beta   90.00
_cell.angle_gamma   90.00
#
_symmetry.space_group_name_H-M   'P 1'
#
loop_
_entity.id
_entity.type
_entity.pdbx_description
1 polymer ?
#
loop_
_entity_poly.entity_id
_entity_poly.type
_entity_poly.pdbx_seq_one_letter_code
_entity_poly.pdbx_strand_id
1 'polypeptide(L)'
;MANFTNKKIIKNNLELFLMVFIGLGIILVWFLYPYLLQKADGPLPAEPQKVSISFKPKPEADNSEAKTKFQKIGQTYGSYGDSYGSLNTLFSGLAFAVLIISLFMQRQELRAQREELEAQRNEIRESNAIAEAQKEIAENQHKIISKQAEDAQKKYFSDQFYSLFAERNNLLSHMTVIIEGKELRGFQVIALYADKFREIRREYNVYEHDRQFFKDKWYSYTEHLYGAKTYQIQSYFKLYRLLFSMIYNSSALSDNEKNMYYQIIMNFIDVEEKFILMWLGCFYRSFKTLCNKHGLLKGLNTSNLENVALNFFDVSAFGTSKSWKETFENAEDIE
;
A
#
# COMPACT_ATOMS: atom_id res chain seq x y z
N MET A 1 35.15 -1.82 12.14
CA MET A 1 35.70 -2.44 10.91
C MET A 1 37.22 -2.24 10.73
N ALA A 2 37.81 -1.09 11.06
CA ALA A 2 39.25 -0.82 10.82
C ALA A 2 40.27 -1.69 11.58
N ASN A 3 39.95 -2.19 12.78
CA ASN A 3 40.87 -3.02 13.57
C ASN A 3 41.03 -4.46 13.05
N PHE A 4 40.04 -4.99 12.32
CA PHE A 4 40.09 -6.35 11.78
C PHE A 4 40.96 -6.46 10.53
N THR A 5 40.88 -5.45 9.65
CA THR A 5 41.70 -5.34 8.43
C THR A 5 43.18 -5.21 8.76
N ASN A 6 43.54 -4.40 9.76
CA ASN A 6 44.93 -4.16 10.12
C ASN A 6 45.62 -5.44 10.68
N LYS A 7 44.88 -6.22 11.49
CA LYS A 7 45.38 -7.49 12.05
C LYS A 7 45.59 -8.57 10.98
N LYS A 8 44.74 -8.58 9.94
CA LYS A 8 44.85 -9.50 8.79
C LYS A 8 46.05 -9.16 7.90
N ILE A 9 46.30 -7.87 7.65
CA ILE A 9 47.44 -7.38 6.86
C ILE A 9 48.77 -7.70 7.55
N ILE A 10 48.86 -7.45 8.86
CA ILE A 10 50.08 -7.74 9.65
C ILE A 10 50.39 -9.24 9.65
N LYS A 11 49.37 -10.10 9.78
CA LYS A 11 49.53 -11.55 9.74
C LYS A 11 50.05 -12.04 8.38
N ASN A 12 49.53 -11.48 7.28
CA ASN A 12 49.97 -11.82 5.92
C ASN A 12 51.43 -11.44 5.66
N ASN A 13 51.87 -10.26 6.14
CA ASN A 13 53.25 -9.81 6.00
C ASN A 13 54.23 -10.66 6.83
N LEU A 14 53.79 -11.13 8.01
CA LEU A 14 54.59 -12.02 8.85
C LEU A 14 54.75 -13.41 8.21
N GLU A 15 53.69 -13.95 7.61
CA GLU A 15 53.73 -15.23 6.89
C GLU A 15 54.67 -15.16 5.68
N LEU A 16 54.63 -14.07 4.91
CA LEU A 16 55.53 -13.84 3.78
C LEU A 16 57.00 -13.77 4.21
N PHE A 17 57.29 -13.03 5.30
CA PHE A 17 58.64 -12.92 5.83
C PHE A 17 59.19 -14.28 6.32
N LEU A 18 58.35 -15.07 7.00
CA LEU A 18 58.70 -16.43 7.43
C LEU A 18 59.02 -17.34 6.24
N MET A 19 58.23 -17.29 5.16
CA MET A 19 58.51 -18.08 3.95
C MET A 19 59.84 -17.70 3.30
N VAL A 20 60.14 -16.40 3.20
CA VAL A 20 61.41 -15.91 2.64
C VAL A 20 62.60 -16.35 3.51
N PHE A 21 62.47 -16.27 4.83
CA PHE A 21 63.52 -16.65 5.77
C PHE A 21 63.79 -18.16 5.75
N ILE A 22 62.74 -18.98 5.68
CA ILE A 22 62.85 -20.44 5.52
C ILE A 22 63.51 -20.78 4.18
N GLY A 23 63.12 -20.09 3.10
CA GLY A 23 63.74 -20.26 1.79
C GLY A 23 65.24 -19.95 1.79
N LEU A 24 65.65 -18.85 2.42
CA LEU A 24 67.06 -18.49 2.60
C LEU A 24 67.82 -19.53 3.45
N GLY A 25 67.19 -20.05 4.50
CA GLY A 25 67.76 -21.12 5.34
C GLY A 25 68.01 -22.42 4.57
N ILE A 26 67.06 -22.81 3.70
CA ILE A 26 67.20 -23.98 2.82
C ILE A 26 68.38 -23.79 1.85
N ILE A 27 68.51 -22.61 1.24
CA ILE A 27 69.62 -22.28 0.34
C ILE A 27 70.97 -22.35 1.06
N LEU A 28 71.02 -21.85 2.30
CA LEU A 28 72.23 -21.84 3.11
C LEU A 28 72.66 -23.27 3.51
N VAL A 29 71.70 -24.12 3.91
CA VAL A 29 71.94 -25.54 4.13
C VAL A 29 72.43 -26.23 2.87
N TRP A 30 71.82 -25.94 1.71
CA TRP A 30 72.21 -26.51 0.42
C TRP A 30 73.67 -26.16 0.05
N PHE A 31 74.12 -24.95 0.36
CA PHE A 31 75.49 -24.48 0.10
C PHE A 31 76.53 -25.07 1.08
N LEU A 32 76.18 -25.25 2.36
CA LEU A 32 77.09 -25.76 3.38
C LEU A 32 77.18 -27.30 3.44
N TYR A 33 76.15 -27.98 2.95
CA TYR A 33 76.04 -29.44 2.99
C TYR A 33 77.25 -30.22 2.41
N PRO A 34 77.83 -29.89 1.24
CA PRO A 34 78.98 -30.62 0.71
C PRO A 34 80.23 -30.47 1.58
N TYR A 35 80.42 -29.30 2.21
CA TYR A 35 81.53 -29.06 3.13
C TYR A 35 81.39 -29.88 4.43
N LEU A 36 80.16 -30.09 4.90
CA LEU A 36 79.88 -30.93 6.07
C LEU A 36 80.15 -32.41 5.80
N LEU A 37 79.79 -32.92 4.60
CA LEU A 37 80.08 -34.29 4.19
C LEU A 37 81.60 -34.53 4.12
N GLN A 38 82.34 -33.62 3.49
CA GLN A 38 83.81 -33.72 3.38
C GLN A 38 84.52 -33.68 4.74
N LYS A 39 83.93 -33.03 5.75
CA LYS A 39 84.44 -32.98 7.12
C LYS A 39 84.05 -34.22 7.95
N ALA A 40 82.95 -34.88 7.60
CA ALA A 40 82.46 -36.10 8.24
C ALA A 40 83.13 -37.36 7.68
N ASP A 41 83.66 -37.30 6.45
CA ASP A 41 84.54 -38.32 5.90
C ASP A 41 85.87 -38.33 6.69
N GLY A 42 86.08 -39.39 7.47
CA GLY A 42 87.39 -39.73 8.00
C GLY A 42 88.38 -40.03 6.87
N PRO A 43 89.70 -40.02 7.14
CA PRO A 43 90.69 -40.36 6.12
C PRO A 43 90.34 -41.72 5.51
N LEU A 44 90.31 -41.78 4.17
CA LEU A 44 90.26 -43.04 3.42
C LEU A 44 91.27 -44.01 4.07
N PRO A 45 90.90 -45.27 4.37
CA PRO A 45 91.92 -46.24 4.72
C PRO A 45 92.97 -46.21 3.60
N ALA A 46 94.25 -46.07 4.00
CA ALA A 46 95.35 -45.97 3.06
C ALA A 46 95.15 -46.98 1.93
N GLU A 47 95.32 -46.52 0.68
CA GLU A 47 95.29 -47.40 -0.50
C GLU A 47 95.98 -48.71 -0.12
N PRO A 48 95.31 -49.88 -0.25
CA PRO A 48 96.02 -51.13 -0.04
C PRO A 48 97.21 -51.07 -0.98
N GLN A 49 98.42 -51.19 -0.39
CA GLN A 49 99.65 -51.20 -1.15
C GLN A 49 99.43 -52.09 -2.36
N LYS A 50 99.65 -51.54 -3.56
CA LYS A 50 99.68 -52.32 -4.78
C LYS A 50 100.81 -53.33 -4.64
N VAL A 51 100.50 -54.49 -4.05
CA VAL A 51 101.38 -55.65 -4.08
C VAL A 51 101.46 -56.02 -5.55
N SER A 52 102.63 -55.82 -6.15
CA SER A 52 102.92 -56.25 -7.51
C SER A 52 102.92 -57.77 -7.54
N ILE A 53 101.75 -58.36 -7.78
CA ILE A 53 101.63 -59.79 -8.09
C ILE A 53 101.83 -59.90 -9.61
N SER A 54 102.96 -60.47 -10.00
CA SER A 54 103.25 -60.82 -11.39
C SER A 54 102.25 -61.87 -11.87
N PHE A 55 101.25 -61.42 -12.63
CA PHE A 55 100.45 -62.28 -13.47
C PHE A 55 100.58 -61.75 -14.90
N LYS A 56 101.09 -62.57 -15.82
CA LYS A 56 100.98 -62.32 -17.27
C LYS A 56 99.70 -63.00 -17.78
N PRO A 57 98.63 -62.25 -18.06
CA PRO A 57 97.64 -62.68 -19.04
C PRO A 57 97.84 -61.95 -20.38
N LYS A 58 97.28 -62.58 -21.41
CA LYS A 58 97.30 -62.31 -22.86
C LYS A 58 97.03 -60.86 -23.29
N PRO A 59 97.41 -60.47 -24.52
CA PRO A 59 97.16 -59.12 -25.03
C PRO A 59 95.66 -58.93 -25.29
N GLU A 60 95.01 -58.17 -24.41
CA GLU A 60 93.72 -57.55 -24.71
C GLU A 60 93.98 -56.11 -25.15
N ALA A 61 93.37 -55.75 -26.28
CA ALA A 61 93.40 -54.42 -26.83
C ALA A 61 92.91 -53.41 -25.77
N ASP A 62 93.68 -52.35 -25.58
CA ASP A 62 93.29 -51.16 -24.82
C ASP A 62 92.11 -50.48 -25.52
N ASN A 63 90.92 -51.02 -25.29
CA ASN A 63 89.65 -50.34 -25.50
C ASN A 63 89.31 -49.58 -24.21
N SER A 64 90.18 -48.66 -23.78
CA SER A 64 89.73 -47.53 -23.00
C SER A 64 88.96 -46.59 -23.93
N GLU A 65 87.69 -46.93 -24.21
CA GLU A 65 86.78 -46.02 -24.89
C GLU A 65 86.83 -44.67 -24.16
N ALA A 66 87.36 -43.66 -24.85
CA ALA A 66 87.47 -42.32 -24.33
C ALA A 66 86.06 -41.79 -24.08
N LYS A 67 85.57 -41.93 -22.85
CA LYS A 67 84.26 -41.41 -22.42
C LYS A 67 84.09 -40.00 -22.96
N THR A 68 83.02 -39.79 -23.73
CA THR A 68 82.73 -38.50 -24.36
C THR A 68 82.70 -37.40 -23.31
N LYS A 69 82.98 -36.15 -23.72
CA LYS A 69 83.01 -34.98 -22.81
C LYS A 69 81.74 -34.92 -21.92
N PHE A 70 80.58 -35.27 -22.48
CA PHE A 70 79.31 -35.33 -21.78
C PHE A 70 79.18 -36.51 -20.81
N GLN A 71 79.79 -37.68 -21.08
CA GLN A 71 79.85 -38.80 -20.13
C GLN A 71 80.80 -38.54 -18.95
N LYS A 72 81.94 -37.87 -19.19
CA LYS A 72 82.84 -37.44 -18.10
C LYS A 72 82.16 -36.41 -17.20
N ILE A 73 81.51 -35.42 -17.80
CA ILE A 73 80.62 -34.47 -17.11
C ILE A 73 79.56 -35.23 -16.31
N GLY A 74 78.81 -36.13 -16.94
CA GLY A 74 77.76 -36.93 -16.29
C GLY A 74 78.25 -37.78 -15.10
N GLN A 75 79.46 -38.36 -15.16
CA GLN A 75 80.03 -39.08 -14.02
C GLN A 75 80.44 -38.15 -12.87
N THR A 76 81.09 -37.03 -13.17
CA THR A 76 81.47 -36.05 -12.14
C THR A 76 80.22 -35.47 -11.47
N TYR A 77 79.21 -35.04 -12.23
CA TYR A 77 77.95 -34.54 -11.69
C TYR A 77 77.08 -35.64 -11.06
N GLY A 78 77.22 -36.90 -11.48
CA GLY A 78 76.55 -38.06 -10.88
C GLY A 78 77.03 -38.35 -9.45
N SER A 79 78.35 -38.33 -9.21
CA SER A 79 78.91 -38.51 -7.85
C SER A 79 78.59 -37.34 -6.91
N TYR A 80 78.53 -36.12 -7.44
CA TYR A 80 77.98 -34.98 -6.69
C TYR A 80 76.49 -35.20 -6.38
N GLY A 81 75.70 -35.69 -7.35
CA GLY A 81 74.29 -36.02 -7.17
C GLY A 81 74.03 -37.06 -6.07
N ASP A 82 74.84 -38.11 -6.00
CA ASP A 82 74.73 -39.15 -4.97
C ASP A 82 74.93 -38.60 -3.55
N SER A 83 75.81 -37.60 -3.38
CA SER A 83 76.07 -36.96 -2.09
C SER A 83 74.84 -36.20 -1.56
N TYR A 84 74.06 -35.58 -2.46
CA TYR A 84 72.83 -34.86 -2.12
C TYR A 84 71.59 -35.76 -2.02
N GLY A 85 71.71 -37.08 -2.23
CA GLY A 85 70.58 -38.00 -2.20
C GLY A 85 69.76 -37.93 -0.91
N SER A 86 70.43 -38.03 0.26
CA SER A 86 69.79 -37.93 1.58
C SER A 86 69.19 -36.55 1.87
N LEU A 87 69.82 -35.47 1.38
CA LEU A 87 69.30 -34.11 1.52
C LEU A 87 68.04 -33.89 0.66
N ASN A 88 68.02 -34.39 -0.58
CA ASN A 88 66.85 -34.36 -1.45
C ASN A 88 65.70 -35.19 -0.89
N THR A 89 65.98 -36.36 -0.29
CA THR A 89 64.96 -37.17 0.40
C THR A 89 64.39 -36.42 1.62
N LEU A 90 65.23 -35.74 2.40
CA LEU A 90 64.79 -34.93 3.54
C LEU A 90 63.88 -33.77 3.10
N PHE A 91 64.28 -33.00 2.08
CA PHE A 91 63.46 -31.91 1.56
C PHE A 91 62.16 -32.41 0.92
N SER A 92 62.19 -33.56 0.24
CA SER A 92 60.97 -34.18 -0.31
C SER A 92 60.01 -34.62 0.82
N GLY A 93 60.54 -35.20 1.91
CA GLY A 93 59.77 -35.54 3.11
C GLY A 93 59.18 -34.31 3.82
N LEU A 94 59.94 -33.22 3.93
CA LEU A 94 59.49 -31.94 4.48
C LEU A 94 58.41 -31.29 3.61
N ALA A 95 58.59 -31.25 2.29
CA ALA A 95 57.58 -30.75 1.36
C ALA A 95 56.28 -31.56 1.45
N PHE A 96 56.40 -32.88 1.56
CA PHE A 96 55.25 -33.76 1.77
C PHE A 96 54.56 -33.50 3.12
N ALA A 97 55.31 -33.27 4.21
CA ALA A 97 54.76 -32.90 5.51
C ALA A 97 54.02 -31.55 5.46
N VAL A 98 54.60 -30.54 4.81
CA VAL A 98 53.95 -29.23 4.59
C VAL A 98 52.67 -29.37 3.77
N LEU A 99 52.67 -30.22 2.74
CA LEU A 99 51.49 -30.52 1.93
C LEU A 99 50.39 -31.17 2.77
N ILE A 100 50.72 -32.14 3.63
CA ILE A 100 49.76 -32.75 4.57
C ILE A 100 49.16 -31.70 5.52
N ILE A 101 49.99 -30.85 6.13
CA ILE A 101 49.53 -29.78 7.01
C ILE A 101 48.60 -28.82 6.26
N SER A 102 48.96 -28.46 5.03
CA SER A 102 48.16 -27.58 4.17
C SER A 102 46.80 -28.21 3.86
N LEU A 103 46.74 -29.51 3.56
CA LEU A 103 45.47 -30.23 3.37
C LEU A 103 44.61 -30.23 4.63
N PHE A 104 45.20 -30.39 5.81
CA PHE A 104 44.45 -30.28 7.08
C PHE A 104 43.87 -28.88 7.29
N MET A 105 44.66 -27.83 7.03
CA MET A 105 44.20 -26.44 7.12
C MET A 105 43.08 -26.14 6.11
N GLN A 106 43.26 -26.54 4.85
CA GLN A 106 42.24 -26.39 3.81
C GLN A 106 40.94 -27.12 4.18
N ARG A 107 41.03 -28.32 4.76
CA ARG A 107 39.85 -29.06 5.23
C ARG A 107 39.13 -28.33 6.36
N GLN A 108 39.86 -27.70 7.28
CA GLN A 108 39.28 -26.91 8.36
C GLN A 108 38.60 -25.64 7.84
N GLU A 109 39.23 -24.96 6.87
CA GLU A 109 38.66 -23.76 6.24
C GLU A 109 37.39 -24.09 5.45
N LEU A 110 37.38 -25.18 4.67
CA LEU A 110 36.18 -25.66 3.98
C LEU A 110 35.05 -26.00 4.96
N ARG A 111 35.37 -26.55 6.13
CA ARG A 111 34.38 -26.82 7.16
C ARG A 111 33.79 -25.51 7.72
N ALA A 112 34.64 -24.55 8.06
CA ALA A 112 34.20 -23.24 8.56
C ALA A 112 33.35 -22.50 7.50
N GLN A 113 33.74 -22.53 6.23
CA GLN A 113 32.94 -21.96 5.13
C GLN A 113 31.57 -22.63 4.98
N ARG A 114 31.48 -23.94 5.16
CA ARG A 114 30.18 -24.65 5.13
C ARG A 114 29.28 -24.22 6.29
N GLU A 115 29.84 -24.10 7.49
CA GLU A 115 29.12 -23.64 8.68
C GLU A 115 28.61 -22.19 8.49
N GLU A 116 29.42 -21.29 7.92
CA GLU A 116 29.02 -19.91 7.61
C GLU A 116 27.93 -19.86 6.53
N LEU A 117 28.04 -20.66 5.46
CA LEU A 117 27.01 -20.75 4.42
C LEU A 117 25.68 -21.28 4.96
N GLU A 118 25.73 -22.23 5.91
CA GLU A 118 24.54 -22.73 6.58
C GLU A 118 23.88 -21.65 7.44
N ALA A 119 24.67 -20.89 8.21
CA ALA A 119 24.18 -19.75 8.98
C ALA A 119 23.54 -18.68 8.08
N GLN A 120 24.20 -18.29 6.98
CA GLN A 120 23.66 -17.33 6.01
C GLN A 120 22.35 -17.82 5.39
N ARG A 121 22.25 -19.11 5.05
CA ARG A 121 21.00 -19.69 4.52
C ARG A 121 19.87 -19.61 5.54
N ASN A 122 20.15 -19.80 6.82
CA ASN A 122 19.15 -19.69 7.88
C ASN A 122 18.70 -18.23 8.06
N GLU A 123 19.62 -17.27 8.09
CA GLU A 123 19.27 -15.84 8.14
C GLU A 123 18.42 -15.40 6.94
N ILE A 124 18.76 -15.86 5.72
CA ILE A 124 17.96 -15.57 4.52
C ILE A 124 16.56 -16.18 4.63
N ARG A 125 16.44 -17.40 5.15
CA ARG A 125 15.12 -18.03 5.37
C ARG A 125 14.28 -17.24 6.36
N GLU A 126 14.87 -16.81 7.48
CA GLU A 126 14.18 -15.96 8.46
C GLU A 126 13.79 -14.61 7.87
N SER A 127 14.70 -13.95 7.14
CA SER A 127 14.42 -12.69 6.45
C SER A 127 13.29 -12.82 5.43
N ASN A 128 13.24 -13.93 4.68
CA ASN A 128 12.17 -14.18 3.72
C ASN A 128 10.83 -14.39 4.44
N ALA A 129 10.81 -15.13 5.55
CA ALA A 129 9.61 -15.32 6.35
C ALA A 129 9.09 -13.99 6.94
N ILE A 130 10.00 -13.11 7.39
CA ILE A 130 9.64 -11.77 7.85
C ILE A 130 9.07 -10.92 6.69
N ALA A 131 9.68 -10.99 5.51
CA ALA A 131 9.21 -10.25 4.34
C ALA A 131 7.81 -10.71 3.89
N GLU A 132 7.53 -12.02 3.96
CA GLU A 132 6.20 -12.57 3.69
C GLU A 132 5.17 -12.06 4.71
N ALA A 133 5.49 -12.07 6.00
CA ALA A 133 4.61 -11.53 7.04
C ALA A 133 4.36 -10.02 6.86
N GLN A 134 5.38 -9.25 6.49
CA GLN A 134 5.24 -7.81 6.19
C GLN A 134 4.33 -7.55 5.00
N LYS A 135 4.42 -8.38 3.96
CA LYS A 135 3.53 -8.29 2.79
C LYS A 135 2.08 -8.51 3.20
N GLU A 136 1.80 -9.53 4.00
CA GLU A 136 0.45 -9.80 4.52
C GLU A 136 -0.09 -8.62 5.36
N ILE A 137 0.75 -8.06 6.24
CA ILE A 137 0.39 -6.87 7.03
C ILE A 137 0.08 -5.69 6.13
N ALA A 138 0.90 -5.42 5.10
CA ALA A 138 0.68 -4.32 4.17
C ALA A 138 -0.62 -4.49 3.38
N GLU A 139 -0.94 -5.71 2.92
CA GLU A 139 -2.20 -6.01 2.24
C GLU A 139 -3.41 -5.78 3.16
N ASN A 140 -3.31 -6.20 4.42
CA ASN A 140 -4.37 -5.98 5.41
C ASN A 140 -4.51 -4.49 5.77
N GLN A 141 -3.41 -3.76 5.92
CA GLN A 141 -3.44 -2.30 6.12
C GLN A 141 -4.09 -1.58 4.96
N HIS A 142 -3.79 -1.98 3.72
CA HIS A 142 -4.40 -1.38 2.53
C HIS A 142 -5.93 -1.57 2.53
N LYS A 143 -6.41 -2.77 2.88
CA LYS A 143 -7.85 -3.06 3.03
C LYS A 143 -8.51 -2.22 4.14
N ILE A 144 -7.81 -2.02 5.26
CA ILE A 144 -8.33 -1.21 6.37
C ILE A 144 -8.42 0.26 5.94
N ILE A 145 -7.39 0.79 5.30
CA ILE A 145 -7.36 2.20 4.85
C ILE A 145 -8.44 2.46 3.80
N SER A 146 -8.63 1.55 2.83
CA SER A 146 -9.68 1.73 1.82
C SER A 146 -11.07 1.72 2.44
N LYS A 147 -11.32 0.82 3.39
CA LYS A 147 -12.58 0.80 4.15
C LYS A 147 -12.77 2.06 5.01
N GLN A 148 -11.72 2.52 5.68
CA GLN A 148 -11.75 3.76 6.46
C GLN A 148 -12.07 4.99 5.60
N ALA A 149 -11.54 5.03 4.36
CA ALA A 149 -11.86 6.11 3.43
C ALA A 149 -13.34 6.09 3.03
N GLU A 150 -13.93 4.92 2.78
CA GLU A 150 -15.36 4.77 2.52
C GLU A 150 -16.20 5.21 3.73
N ASP A 151 -15.88 4.70 4.93
CA ASP A 151 -16.57 5.03 6.17
C ASP A 151 -16.50 6.54 6.47
N ALA A 152 -15.34 7.17 6.21
CA ALA A 152 -15.17 8.61 6.37
C ALA A 152 -16.05 9.42 5.41
N GLN A 153 -16.21 9.00 4.15
CA GLN A 153 -17.11 9.66 3.21
C GLN A 153 -18.58 9.54 3.64
N LYS A 154 -19.00 8.36 4.10
CA LYS A 154 -20.36 8.15 4.64
C LYS A 154 -20.62 8.98 5.88
N LYS A 155 -19.64 9.05 6.79
CA LYS A 155 -19.71 9.90 7.97
C LYS A 155 -19.82 11.38 7.60
N TYR A 156 -18.96 11.86 6.70
CA TYR A 156 -19.03 13.25 6.23
C TYR A 156 -20.39 13.58 5.64
N PHE A 157 -20.94 12.71 4.78
CA PHE A 157 -22.29 12.87 4.26
C PHE A 157 -23.33 12.97 5.39
N SER A 158 -23.29 12.05 6.35
CA SER A 158 -24.23 11.97 7.46
C SER A 158 -24.19 13.23 8.34
N ASP A 159 -22.98 13.69 8.67
CA ASP A 159 -22.77 14.92 9.46
C ASP A 159 -23.33 16.15 8.72
N GLN A 160 -23.12 16.26 7.40
CA GLN A 160 -23.71 17.33 6.58
C GLN A 160 -25.24 17.24 6.50
N PHE A 161 -25.79 16.02 6.35
CA PHE A 161 -27.23 15.78 6.36
C PHE A 161 -27.88 16.27 7.65
N TYR A 162 -27.35 15.84 8.80
CA TYR A 162 -27.89 16.24 10.09
C TYR A 162 -27.69 17.72 10.38
N SER A 163 -26.60 18.32 9.91
CA SER A 163 -26.39 19.78 10.02
C SER A 163 -27.44 20.56 9.24
N LEU A 164 -27.75 20.17 8.01
CA LEU A 164 -28.82 20.79 7.21
C LEU A 164 -30.20 20.57 7.81
N PHE A 165 -30.43 19.39 8.39
CA PHE A 165 -31.68 19.07 9.07
C PHE A 165 -31.85 19.90 10.36
N ALA A 166 -30.76 20.10 11.12
CA ALA A 166 -30.74 20.99 12.27
C ALA A 166 -31.02 22.44 11.85
N GLU A 167 -30.43 22.90 10.73
CA GLU A 167 -30.69 24.23 10.20
C GLU A 167 -32.13 24.42 9.74
N ARG A 168 -32.78 23.38 9.19
CA ARG A 168 -34.24 23.40 8.96
C ARG A 168 -34.99 23.72 10.25
N ASN A 169 -34.70 23.00 11.32
CA ASN A 169 -35.38 23.20 12.60
C ASN A 169 -35.06 24.58 13.19
N ASN A 170 -33.84 25.09 12.97
CA ASN A 170 -33.43 26.43 13.35
C ASN A 170 -34.23 27.52 12.60
N LEU A 171 -34.37 27.41 11.29
CA LEU A 171 -35.21 28.34 10.51
C LEU A 171 -36.68 28.28 10.94
N LEU A 172 -37.18 27.08 11.27
CA LEU A 172 -38.54 26.93 11.77
C LEU A 172 -38.71 27.63 13.12
N SER A 173 -37.78 27.48 14.07
CA SER A 173 -37.90 28.09 15.39
C SER A 173 -37.84 29.62 15.36
N HIS A 174 -37.12 30.19 14.39
CA HIS A 174 -37.01 31.64 14.18
C HIS A 174 -38.10 32.23 13.29
N MET A 175 -38.95 31.40 12.67
CA MET A 175 -40.10 31.87 11.90
C MET A 175 -41.16 32.43 12.85
N THR A 176 -41.45 33.72 12.74
CA THR A 176 -42.36 34.42 13.65
C THR A 176 -43.25 35.40 12.90
N VAL A 177 -44.49 35.55 13.34
CA VAL A 177 -45.42 36.58 12.86
C VAL A 177 -46.24 37.09 14.03
N ILE A 178 -46.54 38.38 14.05
CA ILE A 178 -47.38 38.99 15.09
C ILE A 178 -48.75 39.29 14.48
N ILE A 179 -49.79 38.67 15.04
CA ILE A 179 -51.18 38.86 14.60
C ILE A 179 -51.98 39.31 15.81
N GLU A 180 -52.64 40.47 15.72
CA GLU A 180 -53.47 41.03 16.79
C GLU A 180 -52.75 41.10 18.15
N GLY A 181 -51.45 41.40 18.13
CA GLY A 181 -50.60 41.47 19.33
C GLY A 181 -50.14 40.11 19.89
N LYS A 182 -50.58 38.99 19.29
CA LYS A 182 -50.10 37.64 19.62
C LYS A 182 -48.98 37.22 18.69
N GLU A 183 -47.84 36.81 19.27
CA GLU A 183 -46.75 36.23 18.51
C GLU A 183 -47.03 34.75 18.22
N LEU A 184 -47.02 34.38 16.95
CA LEU A 184 -47.03 33.00 16.48
C LEU A 184 -45.62 32.61 16.05
N ARG A 185 -45.21 31.37 16.34
CA ARG A 185 -43.88 30.87 16.00
C ARG A 185 -43.91 29.49 15.33
N GLY A 186 -42.91 29.23 14.48
CA GLY A 186 -42.65 27.95 13.84
C GLY A 186 -43.88 27.31 13.21
N PHE A 187 -44.25 26.11 13.69
CA PHE A 187 -45.38 25.35 13.14
C PHE A 187 -46.70 26.12 13.17
N GLN A 188 -46.90 27.09 14.06
CA GLN A 188 -48.11 27.93 14.05
C GLN A 188 -48.17 28.84 12.81
N VAL A 189 -47.01 29.31 12.34
CA VAL A 189 -46.91 30.11 11.11
C VAL A 189 -47.12 29.21 9.89
N ILE A 190 -46.59 27.99 9.91
CA ILE A 190 -46.84 26.98 8.87
C ILE A 190 -48.34 26.65 8.78
N ALA A 191 -48.98 26.37 9.92
CA ALA A 191 -50.42 26.08 9.98
C ALA A 191 -51.27 27.24 9.41
N LEU A 192 -50.90 28.48 9.73
CA LEU A 192 -51.56 29.68 9.22
C LEU A 192 -51.52 29.76 7.67
N TYR A 193 -50.36 29.51 7.07
CA TYR A 193 -50.22 29.48 5.61
C TYR A 193 -50.96 28.28 4.98
N ALA A 194 -50.91 27.13 5.64
CA ALA A 194 -51.65 25.95 5.20
C ALA A 194 -53.16 26.25 5.18
N ASP A 195 -53.72 26.80 6.26
CA ASP A 195 -55.12 27.22 6.36
C ASP A 195 -55.51 28.21 5.27
N LYS A 196 -54.66 29.21 5.03
CA LYS A 196 -54.91 30.17 3.95
C LYS A 196 -54.94 29.52 2.57
N PHE A 197 -54.06 28.54 2.31
CA PHE A 197 -54.13 27.76 1.09
C PHE A 197 -55.42 26.92 1.00
N ARG A 198 -55.92 26.39 2.13
CA ARG A 198 -57.19 25.64 2.17
C ARG A 198 -58.39 26.50 1.78
N GLU A 199 -58.34 27.79 2.08
CA GLU A 199 -59.33 28.78 1.64
C GLU A 199 -59.16 29.08 0.14
N ILE A 200 -57.97 29.54 -0.26
CA ILE A 200 -57.69 30.02 -1.63
C ILE A 200 -57.95 28.96 -2.69
N ARG A 201 -57.63 27.69 -2.42
CA ARG A 201 -57.85 26.61 -3.39
C ARG A 201 -59.33 26.40 -3.73
N ARG A 202 -60.27 26.79 -2.86
CA ARG A 202 -61.71 26.71 -3.13
C ARG A 202 -62.18 27.84 -4.04
N GLU A 203 -61.48 28.97 -4.02
CA GLU A 203 -61.70 30.09 -4.95
C GLU A 203 -61.08 29.82 -6.33
N TYR A 204 -60.22 28.81 -6.46
CA TYR A 204 -59.50 28.52 -7.69
C TYR A 204 -60.41 27.90 -8.75
N ASN A 205 -60.49 28.58 -9.89
CA ASN A 205 -61.21 28.15 -11.10
C ASN A 205 -60.22 27.97 -12.26
N VAL A 206 -60.16 26.76 -12.83
CA VAL A 206 -59.20 26.37 -13.88
C VAL A 206 -59.35 27.21 -15.15
N TYR A 207 -60.56 27.71 -15.44
CA TYR A 207 -60.84 28.50 -16.65
C TYR A 207 -60.54 30.00 -16.50
N GLU A 208 -60.49 30.51 -15.27
CA GLU A 208 -60.33 31.93 -14.97
C GLU A 208 -58.95 32.26 -14.39
N HIS A 209 -58.30 31.27 -13.78
CA HIS A 209 -57.10 31.47 -12.98
C HIS A 209 -55.94 30.59 -13.45
N ASP A 210 -54.75 31.18 -13.45
CA ASP A 210 -53.51 30.51 -13.80
C ASP A 210 -52.52 30.49 -12.61
N ARG A 211 -51.24 30.25 -12.89
CA ARG A 211 -50.17 30.30 -11.87
C ARG A 211 -50.05 31.66 -11.16
N GLN A 212 -50.45 32.75 -11.82
CA GLN A 212 -50.33 34.11 -11.30
C GLN A 212 -51.31 34.34 -10.16
N PHE A 213 -52.49 33.72 -10.19
CA PHE A 213 -53.45 33.74 -9.08
C PHE A 213 -52.82 33.28 -7.76
N PHE A 214 -52.19 32.10 -7.74
CA PHE A 214 -51.56 31.57 -6.53
C PHE A 214 -50.38 32.40 -6.07
N LYS A 215 -49.62 32.95 -7.03
CA LYS A 215 -48.49 33.83 -6.76
C LYS A 215 -48.94 35.15 -6.11
N ASP A 216 -49.98 35.78 -6.62
CA ASP A 216 -50.50 37.04 -6.10
C ASP A 216 -51.14 36.86 -4.74
N LYS A 217 -51.93 35.79 -4.55
CA LYS A 217 -52.47 35.44 -3.23
C LYS A 217 -51.36 35.17 -2.21
N TRP A 218 -50.26 34.53 -2.61
CA TRP A 218 -49.11 34.29 -1.73
C TRP A 218 -48.46 35.60 -1.28
N TYR A 219 -48.11 36.47 -2.23
CA TYR A 219 -47.41 37.72 -1.92
C TYR A 219 -48.30 38.71 -1.16
N SER A 220 -49.55 38.89 -1.56
CA SER A 220 -50.50 39.76 -0.85
C SER A 220 -50.74 39.29 0.58
N TYR A 221 -50.91 37.98 0.79
CA TYR A 221 -51.08 37.43 2.14
C TYR A 221 -49.84 37.60 3.01
N THR A 222 -48.66 37.34 2.43
CA THR A 222 -47.39 37.52 3.13
C THR A 222 -47.14 38.98 3.48
N GLU A 223 -47.39 39.91 2.56
CA GLU A 223 -47.24 41.35 2.81
C GLU A 223 -48.23 41.86 3.87
N HIS A 224 -49.47 41.36 3.84
CA HIS A 224 -50.47 41.64 4.88
C HIS A 224 -50.02 41.15 6.27
N LEU A 225 -49.46 39.95 6.37
CA LEU A 225 -49.02 39.37 7.63
C LEU A 225 -47.79 40.06 8.25
N TYR A 226 -46.84 40.47 7.42
CA TYR A 226 -45.54 40.98 7.89
C TYR A 226 -45.37 42.50 7.73
N GLY A 227 -46.30 43.17 7.04
CA GLY A 227 -46.19 44.59 6.67
C GLY A 227 -45.08 44.90 5.66
N ALA A 228 -44.41 43.86 5.13
CA ALA A 228 -43.32 43.97 4.18
C ALA A 228 -43.14 42.64 3.42
N LYS A 229 -42.38 42.69 2.33
CA LYS A 229 -41.98 41.48 1.60
C LYS A 229 -41.01 40.65 2.45
N THR A 230 -41.38 39.41 2.75
CA THR A 230 -40.52 38.43 3.42
C THR A 230 -40.39 37.14 2.60
N TYR A 231 -39.29 36.44 2.81
CA TYR A 231 -38.96 35.19 2.13
C TYR A 231 -38.65 34.04 3.10
N GLN A 232 -38.97 34.19 4.40
CA GLN A 232 -38.61 33.23 5.44
C GLN A 232 -39.15 31.82 5.15
N ILE A 233 -40.41 31.71 4.72
CA ILE A 233 -41.04 30.42 4.41
C ILE A 233 -40.42 29.80 3.15
N GLN A 234 -40.19 30.59 2.11
CA GLN A 234 -39.56 30.09 0.88
C GLN A 234 -38.13 29.62 1.17
N SER A 235 -37.38 30.33 2.02
CA SER A 235 -36.03 29.94 2.46
C SER A 235 -36.04 28.62 3.24
N TYR A 236 -37.02 28.44 4.12
CA TYR A 236 -37.26 27.18 4.82
C TYR A 236 -37.48 26.01 3.85
N PHE A 237 -38.43 26.13 2.91
CA PHE A 237 -38.73 25.04 1.97
C PHE A 237 -37.62 24.77 0.95
N LYS A 238 -36.74 25.74 0.66
CA LYS A 238 -35.55 25.52 -0.18
C LYS A 238 -34.60 24.48 0.42
N LEU A 239 -34.60 24.26 1.74
CA LEU A 239 -33.75 23.25 2.38
C LEU A 239 -34.12 21.82 1.95
N TYR A 240 -35.38 21.52 1.68
CA TYR A 240 -35.77 20.21 1.15
C TYR A 240 -35.09 19.92 -0.18
N ARG A 241 -35.04 20.91 -1.09
CA ARG A 241 -34.33 20.76 -2.36
C ARG A 241 -32.85 20.44 -2.13
N LEU A 242 -32.21 21.11 -1.18
CA LEU A 242 -30.81 20.86 -0.85
C LEU A 242 -30.62 19.46 -0.28
N LEU A 243 -31.45 19.03 0.67
CA LEU A 243 -31.42 17.70 1.26
C LEU A 243 -31.60 16.58 0.21
N PHE A 244 -32.62 16.68 -0.65
CA PHE A 244 -32.85 15.70 -1.71
C PHE A 244 -31.74 15.70 -2.76
N SER A 245 -31.22 16.88 -3.13
CA SER A 245 -30.09 17.01 -4.06
C SER A 245 -28.83 16.37 -3.49
N MET A 246 -28.57 16.55 -2.21
CA MET A 246 -27.40 15.97 -1.55
C MET A 246 -27.48 14.43 -1.53
N ILE A 247 -28.65 13.87 -1.20
CA ILE A 247 -28.88 12.41 -1.22
C ILE A 247 -28.69 11.85 -2.64
N TYR A 248 -29.34 12.48 -3.63
CA TYR A 248 -29.31 12.00 -5.01
C TYR A 248 -27.89 11.97 -5.59
N ASN A 249 -27.14 13.06 -5.39
CA ASN A 249 -25.80 13.23 -5.95
C ASN A 249 -24.69 12.55 -5.14
N SER A 250 -24.99 11.98 -3.96
CA SER A 250 -23.97 11.30 -3.16
C SER A 250 -23.50 10.01 -3.83
N SER A 251 -22.20 9.92 -4.14
CA SER A 251 -21.56 8.68 -4.59
C SER A 251 -21.18 7.76 -3.43
N ALA A 252 -21.16 8.28 -2.19
CA ALA A 252 -20.75 7.55 -1.00
C ALA A 252 -21.84 6.60 -0.46
N LEU A 253 -23.09 6.75 -0.92
CA LEU A 253 -24.23 5.98 -0.45
C LEU A 253 -24.68 4.96 -1.49
N SER A 254 -24.98 3.76 -1.01
CA SER A 254 -25.76 2.76 -1.77
C SER A 254 -27.21 3.24 -1.97
N ASP A 255 -27.90 2.65 -2.95
CA ASP A 255 -29.30 2.98 -3.23
C ASP A 255 -30.23 2.72 -2.04
N ASN A 256 -29.93 1.68 -1.24
CA ASN A 256 -30.66 1.39 -0.01
C ASN A 256 -30.48 2.48 1.05
N GLU A 257 -29.24 2.96 1.25
CA GLU A 257 -28.96 4.07 2.17
C GLU A 257 -29.62 5.37 1.68
N LYS A 258 -29.55 5.66 0.37
CA LYS A 258 -30.25 6.82 -0.22
C LYS A 258 -31.76 6.75 0.03
N ASN A 259 -32.38 5.59 -0.19
CA ASN A 259 -33.80 5.40 0.08
C ASN A 259 -34.10 5.59 1.58
N MET A 260 -33.26 5.10 2.48
CA MET A 260 -33.41 5.33 3.92
C MET A 260 -33.44 6.83 4.26
N TYR A 261 -32.46 7.61 3.80
CA TYR A 261 -32.44 9.07 4.01
C TYR A 261 -33.63 9.78 3.36
N TYR A 262 -34.07 9.33 2.20
CA TYR A 262 -35.28 9.83 1.54
C TYR A 262 -36.52 9.59 2.42
N GLN A 263 -36.70 8.38 2.96
CA GLN A 263 -37.82 8.06 3.86
C GLN A 263 -37.76 8.88 5.15
N ILE A 264 -36.56 9.12 5.70
CA ILE A 264 -36.38 9.99 6.87
C ILE A 264 -36.96 11.37 6.58
N ILE A 265 -36.53 12.04 5.50
CA ILE A 265 -37.07 13.36 5.13
C ILE A 265 -38.58 13.29 4.96
N MET A 266 -39.09 12.31 4.21
CA MET A 266 -40.51 12.18 3.90
C MET A 266 -41.39 12.02 5.15
N ASN A 267 -40.88 11.36 6.19
CA ASN A 267 -41.59 11.20 7.47
C ASN A 267 -41.61 12.48 8.31
N PHE A 268 -40.67 13.39 8.10
CA PHE A 268 -40.59 14.66 8.81
C PHE A 268 -41.38 15.80 8.17
N ILE A 269 -41.87 15.61 6.94
CA ILE A 269 -42.75 16.57 6.26
C ILE A 269 -44.19 16.33 6.72
N ASP A 270 -44.72 17.26 7.50
CA ASP A 270 -46.10 17.20 7.98
C ASP A 270 -47.13 17.55 6.87
N VAL A 271 -48.42 17.45 7.18
CA VAL A 271 -49.49 17.68 6.19
C VAL A 271 -49.61 19.17 5.84
N GLU A 272 -49.41 20.06 6.81
CA GLU A 272 -49.44 21.51 6.66
C GLU A 272 -48.31 21.98 5.71
N GLU A 273 -47.11 21.45 5.88
CA GLU A 273 -45.96 21.67 5.02
C GLU A 273 -46.21 21.15 3.60
N LYS A 274 -46.89 20.02 3.45
CA LYS A 274 -47.31 19.52 2.12
C LYS A 274 -48.27 20.48 1.44
N PHE A 275 -49.21 21.08 2.18
CA PHE A 275 -50.08 22.12 1.62
C PHE A 275 -49.29 23.34 1.14
N ILE A 276 -48.29 23.78 1.92
CA ILE A 276 -47.44 24.91 1.49
C ILE A 276 -46.55 24.52 0.30
N LEU A 277 -45.96 23.32 0.30
CA LEU A 277 -45.19 22.80 -0.84
C LEU A 277 -46.03 22.76 -2.12
N MET A 278 -47.29 22.34 -2.01
CA MET A 278 -48.24 22.37 -3.11
C MET A 278 -48.53 23.80 -3.55
N TRP A 279 -48.82 24.72 -2.63
CA TRP A 279 -49.03 26.13 -2.99
C TRP A 279 -47.82 26.75 -3.69
N LEU A 280 -46.62 26.57 -3.12
CA LEU A 280 -45.37 27.04 -3.73
C LEU A 280 -45.15 26.39 -5.10
N GLY A 281 -45.47 25.10 -5.26
CA GLY A 281 -45.35 24.39 -6.53
C GLY A 281 -46.26 24.92 -7.64
N CYS A 282 -47.42 25.51 -7.31
CA CYS A 282 -48.31 26.11 -8.30
C CYS A 282 -47.66 27.25 -9.10
N PHE A 283 -46.70 27.98 -8.50
CA PHE A 283 -46.09 29.15 -9.15
C PHE A 283 -44.56 29.16 -9.20
N TYR A 284 -43.88 28.29 -8.45
CA TYR A 284 -42.44 28.07 -8.56
C TYR A 284 -42.13 26.72 -9.20
N ARG A 285 -41.56 26.77 -10.41
CA ARG A 285 -41.14 25.58 -11.16
C ARG A 285 -40.23 24.66 -10.35
N SER A 286 -39.31 25.21 -9.56
CA SER A 286 -38.40 24.41 -8.73
C SER A 286 -39.13 23.56 -7.69
N PHE A 287 -40.20 24.10 -7.08
CA PHE A 287 -41.00 23.36 -6.10
C PHE A 287 -41.94 22.36 -6.77
N LYS A 288 -42.52 22.70 -7.95
CA LYS A 288 -43.26 21.73 -8.78
C LYS A 288 -42.39 20.51 -9.10
N THR A 289 -41.20 20.74 -9.66
CA THR A 289 -40.26 19.66 -10.01
C THR A 289 -39.86 18.85 -8.78
N LEU A 290 -39.63 19.51 -7.64
CA LEU A 290 -39.31 18.81 -6.40
C LEU A 290 -40.46 17.89 -5.96
N CYS A 291 -41.70 18.38 -5.99
CA CYS A 291 -42.88 17.60 -5.65
C CYS A 291 -43.05 16.39 -6.58
N ASN A 292 -43.02 16.61 -7.90
CA ASN A 292 -43.21 15.55 -8.91
C ASN A 292 -42.11 14.49 -8.82
N LYS A 293 -40.84 14.90 -8.71
CA LYS A 293 -39.70 13.98 -8.68
C LYS A 293 -39.67 13.11 -7.42
N HIS A 294 -40.09 13.67 -6.28
CA HIS A 294 -39.93 13.06 -4.97
C HIS A 294 -41.25 12.69 -4.30
N GLY A 295 -42.39 12.72 -4.99
CA GLY A 295 -43.68 12.33 -4.41
C GLY A 295 -44.03 13.06 -3.11
N LEU A 296 -43.66 14.34 -2.98
CA LEU A 296 -43.74 15.07 -1.71
C LEU A 296 -45.17 15.26 -1.19
N LEU A 297 -46.15 15.21 -2.09
CA LEU A 297 -47.57 15.40 -1.77
C LEU A 297 -48.27 14.09 -1.40
N LYS A 298 -47.51 12.99 -1.23
CA LYS A 298 -48.05 11.71 -0.77
C LYS A 298 -48.78 11.86 0.56
N GLY A 299 -50.01 11.35 0.58
CA GLY A 299 -50.89 11.34 1.76
C GLY A 299 -51.86 12.52 1.84
N LEU A 300 -51.80 13.49 0.93
CA LEU A 300 -52.88 14.47 0.78
C LEU A 300 -54.14 13.80 0.25
N ASN A 301 -55.31 14.12 0.83
CA ASN A 301 -56.60 13.66 0.35
C ASN A 301 -56.98 14.42 -0.93
N THR A 302 -57.54 13.72 -1.91
CA THR A 302 -58.04 14.26 -3.18
C THR A 302 -59.04 15.41 -2.99
N SER A 303 -59.91 15.34 -1.98
CA SER A 303 -61.05 16.26 -1.83
C SER A 303 -60.67 17.75 -1.78
N ASN A 304 -61.22 18.52 -2.72
CA ASN A 304 -60.99 19.96 -2.90
C ASN A 304 -59.55 20.33 -3.27
N LEU A 305 -58.81 19.40 -3.88
CA LEU A 305 -57.45 19.62 -4.40
C LEU A 305 -57.33 19.22 -5.87
N GLU A 306 -58.36 18.61 -6.47
CA GLU A 306 -58.38 18.05 -7.81
C GLU A 306 -57.98 19.09 -8.85
N ASN A 307 -58.68 20.24 -8.87
CA ASN A 307 -58.42 21.33 -9.82
C ASN A 307 -56.98 21.85 -9.76
N VAL A 308 -56.42 21.93 -8.55
CA VAL A 308 -55.05 22.42 -8.36
C VAL A 308 -54.04 21.33 -8.72
N ALA A 309 -54.30 20.09 -8.35
CA ALA A 309 -53.43 18.97 -8.65
C ALA A 309 -53.32 18.73 -10.16
N LEU A 310 -54.45 18.61 -10.86
CA LEU A 310 -54.52 18.32 -12.29
C LEU A 310 -53.85 19.42 -13.12
N ASN A 311 -54.03 20.69 -12.76
CA ASN A 311 -53.48 21.78 -13.56
C ASN A 311 -51.99 22.04 -13.31
N PHE A 312 -51.48 21.75 -12.11
CA PHE A 312 -50.12 22.16 -11.74
C PHE A 312 -49.15 21.01 -11.50
N PHE A 313 -49.59 19.78 -11.27
CA PHE A 313 -48.73 18.67 -10.85
C PHE A 313 -48.92 17.43 -11.71
N ASP A 314 -47.95 16.53 -11.63
CA ASP A 314 -48.08 15.21 -12.25
C ASP A 314 -48.54 14.23 -11.16
N VAL A 315 -49.18 13.13 -11.54
CA VAL A 315 -49.62 12.08 -10.60
C VAL A 315 -48.48 11.56 -9.69
N SER A 316 -47.24 11.60 -10.19
CA SER A 316 -46.02 11.23 -9.46
C SER A 316 -45.81 12.03 -8.18
N ALA A 317 -46.29 13.29 -8.10
CA ALA A 317 -46.21 14.12 -6.91
C ALA A 317 -46.95 13.53 -5.70
N PHE A 318 -47.97 12.71 -5.95
CA PHE A 318 -48.83 12.11 -4.94
C PHE A 318 -48.43 10.67 -4.58
N GLY A 319 -47.32 10.18 -5.15
CA GLY A 319 -46.77 8.85 -4.89
C GLY A 319 -47.69 7.73 -5.39
N THR A 320 -47.97 6.74 -4.54
CA THR A 320 -48.74 5.53 -4.90
C THR A 320 -50.21 5.62 -4.51
N SER A 321 -50.77 6.82 -4.31
CA SER A 321 -52.17 6.97 -3.90
C SER A 321 -53.13 6.52 -5.00
N LYS A 322 -54.00 5.56 -4.69
CA LYS A 322 -55.01 5.06 -5.63
C LYS A 322 -56.01 6.15 -6.02
N SER A 323 -56.48 6.94 -5.05
CA SER A 323 -57.46 8.01 -5.30
C SER A 323 -56.91 9.07 -6.26
N TRP A 324 -55.62 9.41 -6.14
CA TRP A 324 -54.98 10.35 -7.06
C TRP A 324 -54.80 9.76 -8.45
N LYS A 325 -54.42 8.49 -8.57
CA LYS A 325 -54.35 7.82 -9.89
C LYS A 325 -55.68 7.86 -10.62
N GLU A 326 -56.76 7.45 -9.96
CA GLU A 326 -58.12 7.48 -10.52
C GLU A 326 -58.54 8.91 -10.91
N THR A 327 -58.15 9.93 -10.12
CA THR A 327 -58.48 11.33 -10.43
C THR A 327 -57.78 11.82 -11.70
N PHE A 328 -56.51 11.46 -11.89
CA PHE A 328 -55.74 11.85 -13.08
C PHE A 328 -56.18 11.06 -14.33
N GLU A 329 -56.43 9.76 -14.20
CA GLU A 329 -56.94 8.91 -15.29
C GLU A 329 -58.31 9.42 -15.80
N ASN A 330 -59.25 9.71 -14.89
CA ASN A 330 -60.56 10.25 -15.26
C ASN A 330 -60.49 11.63 -15.93
N ALA A 331 -59.44 12.41 -15.68
CA ALA A 331 -59.25 13.71 -16.31
C ALA A 331 -58.68 13.58 -17.73
N GLU A 332 -57.81 12.60 -17.97
CA GLU A 332 -57.26 12.27 -19.29
C GLU A 332 -58.33 11.69 -20.24
N ASP A 333 -59.34 10.99 -19.71
CA ASP A 333 -60.47 10.46 -20.49
C ASP A 333 -61.49 11.53 -20.95
N ILE A 334 -61.39 12.77 -20.46
CA ILE A 334 -62.31 13.88 -20.73
C ILE A 334 -61.74 14.90 -21.73
N GLU A 335 -60.43 14.90 -21.98
CA GLU A 335 -59.76 15.68 -23.05
C GLU A 335 -59.73 14.91 -24.38
#